data_AF-A0A212F1D7-F1
#
_entry.id   AF-A0A212F1D7-F1
#
_cell.length_a   1.000
_cell.length_b   1.000
_cell.length_c   1.000
_cell.angle_alpha   90.00
_cell.angle_beta   90.00
_cell.angle_gamma   90.00
#
_symmetry.space_group_name_H-M   'P 1'
#
loop_
_entity.id
_entity.type
_entity.pdbx_description
1 polymer ?
#
loop_
_entity_poly.entity_id
_entity_poly.type
_entity_poly.pdbx_seq_one_letter_code
_entity_poly.pdbx_strand_id
1 'polypeptide(L)'
;MLAILFALFIACQLLTPTVAAITERSKDKSRCDDAIMFVEPIEVVKTNDHDKDVPLSCKGQTYCTIKTEDYPEKKFNEMLKGRKAFRQPQLLLNPLQNKQGDPNDKNDCESEISYEPLYKVREGIDKPWRYVVQSSEHDYIQKVRLERCLNPNGSCFTQFSSFLGYGTYCKQENSYWEVLVSKGENETEVIKAELPVCCSCYYSKNR
;
A
#
# COMPACT_ATOMS: atom_id res chain seq x y z
N MET A 1 -18.74 62.98 -38.75
CA MET A 1 -17.43 63.16 -39.43
C MET A 1 -16.36 63.17 -38.34
N LEU A 2 -15.23 62.47 -38.56
CA LEU A 2 -13.97 62.45 -37.76
C LEU A 2 -14.14 62.12 -36.25
N ALA A 3 -13.63 61.03 -35.63
CA ALA A 3 -12.54 60.07 -35.88
C ALA A 3 -11.12 60.50 -35.43
N ILE A 4 -10.38 59.53 -34.84
CA ILE A 4 -8.91 59.45 -34.59
C ILE A 4 -8.38 60.23 -33.35
N LEU A 5 -7.35 59.79 -32.59
CA LEU A 5 -6.87 58.48 -32.09
C LEU A 5 -5.60 58.70 -31.20
N PHE A 6 -5.41 57.89 -30.14
CA PHE A 6 -4.12 57.40 -29.56
C PHE A 6 -3.11 58.25 -28.71
N ALA A 7 -2.50 57.50 -27.75
CA ALA A 7 -1.19 57.65 -27.10
C ALA A 7 -1.00 58.75 -26.01
N LEU A 8 -0.15 58.62 -24.97
CA LEU A 8 0.96 57.68 -24.69
C LEU A 8 1.23 57.51 -23.16
N PHE A 9 1.98 56.47 -22.76
CA PHE A 9 2.54 56.24 -21.40
C PHE A 9 3.56 57.31 -20.94
N ILE A 10 3.75 57.48 -19.62
CA ILE A 10 5.01 57.81 -18.88
C ILE A 10 4.67 57.75 -17.36
N ALA A 11 5.08 56.71 -16.64
CA ALA A 11 6.33 56.58 -15.86
C ALA A 11 6.49 57.59 -14.69
N CYS A 12 6.33 57.10 -13.45
CA CYS A 12 6.66 57.83 -12.22
C CYS A 12 8.02 57.33 -11.70
N GLN A 13 8.96 58.23 -11.42
CA GLN A 13 10.33 57.88 -11.04
C GLN A 13 10.63 58.12 -9.55
N LEU A 14 11.33 57.15 -8.97
CA LEU A 14 12.48 57.26 -8.05
C LEU A 14 12.50 58.34 -6.97
N LEU A 15 12.69 57.89 -5.73
CA LEU A 15 13.69 58.46 -4.82
C LEU A 15 14.45 57.32 -4.13
N THR A 16 15.78 57.31 -4.26
CA THR A 16 16.70 56.42 -3.54
C THR A 16 17.35 57.15 -2.35
N PRO A 17 18.01 56.42 -1.46
CA PRO A 17 19.37 56.83 -1.11
C PRO A 17 20.43 55.73 -1.30
N THR A 18 21.68 56.17 -1.41
CA THR A 18 22.89 55.40 -1.77
C THR A 18 23.78 55.08 -0.55
N VAL A 19 24.99 54.55 -0.84
CA VAL A 19 26.15 54.24 0.05
C VAL A 19 26.03 52.87 0.74
N ALA A 20 26.95 51.90 0.56
CA ALA A 20 28.19 51.81 -0.23
C ALA A 20 28.44 50.36 -0.76
N ALA A 21 29.49 50.17 -1.56
CA ALA A 21 30.06 48.85 -1.90
C ALA A 21 31.33 48.55 -1.07
N ILE A 22 31.50 47.31 -0.61
CA ILE A 22 32.78 46.78 -0.11
C ILE A 22 32.97 45.39 -0.71
N THR A 23 34.07 45.21 -1.44
CA THR A 23 34.58 43.91 -1.87
C THR A 23 35.64 43.42 -0.89
N GLU A 24 35.53 42.19 -0.38
CA GLU A 24 36.64 41.21 -0.50
C GLU A 24 36.27 39.79 -0.05
N ARG A 25 36.88 38.83 -0.77
CA ARG A 25 37.31 37.48 -0.38
C ARG A 25 36.31 36.39 0.04
N SER A 26 36.55 35.25 -0.61
CA SER A 26 36.11 33.92 -0.21
C SER A 26 36.54 33.55 1.20
N LYS A 27 35.65 32.85 1.90
CA LYS A 27 36.03 31.79 2.83
C LYS A 27 35.01 30.67 2.77
N ASP A 28 35.47 29.52 2.29
CA ASP A 28 34.84 28.23 2.54
C ASP A 28 34.55 28.08 4.04
N LYS A 29 33.31 27.74 4.37
CA LYS A 29 32.98 27.15 5.66
C LYS A 29 31.76 26.24 5.55
N SER A 30 32.05 25.00 5.19
CA SER A 30 31.25 23.84 5.59
C SER A 30 30.54 24.03 6.94
N ARG A 31 29.22 23.82 6.93
CA ARG A 31 28.44 23.38 8.08
C ARG A 31 27.18 22.69 7.57
N CYS A 32 27.09 21.39 7.78
CA CYS A 32 25.84 20.65 7.62
C CYS A 32 24.88 21.12 8.71
N ASP A 33 23.81 21.81 8.33
CA ASP A 33 22.64 21.94 9.19
C ASP A 33 21.76 20.72 8.93
N ASP A 34 22.17 19.59 9.51
CA ASP A 34 21.35 18.39 9.60
C ASP A 34 20.17 18.72 10.53
N ALA A 35 19.06 19.16 9.92
CA ALA A 35 17.78 19.27 10.61
C ALA A 35 17.35 17.86 11.03
N ILE A 36 17.61 17.51 12.29
CA ILE A 36 17.13 16.26 12.89
C ILE A 36 15.60 16.33 12.93
N MET A 37 14.98 15.79 11.88
CA MET A 37 13.56 15.51 11.83
C MET A 37 13.27 14.48 12.92
N PHE A 38 12.71 14.94 14.03
CA PHE A 38 12.13 14.06 15.03
C PHE A 38 10.95 13.35 14.39
N VAL A 39 11.14 12.07 14.02
CA VAL A 39 10.05 11.18 13.66
C VAL A 39 9.10 11.15 14.85
N GLU A 40 7.83 11.48 14.63
CA GLU A 40 6.82 11.44 15.68
C GLU A 40 6.78 10.02 16.30
N PRO A 41 6.50 9.89 17.61
CA PRO A 41 6.48 8.59 18.25
C PRO A 41 5.52 7.67 17.50
N ILE A 42 6.03 6.59 16.92
CA ILE A 42 5.21 5.53 16.32
C ILE A 42 4.23 5.11 17.42
N GLU A 43 2.94 5.38 17.22
CA GLU A 43 1.91 4.93 18.15
C GLU A 43 2.13 3.44 18.38
N VAL A 44 2.31 3.04 19.64
CA VAL A 44 2.61 1.65 19.98
C VAL A 44 1.33 0.85 19.72
N VAL A 45 1.18 0.40 18.47
CA VAL A 45 0.12 -0.48 18.02
C VAL A 45 0.10 -1.63 19.01
N LYS A 46 -1.02 -1.76 19.74
CA LYS A 46 -1.19 -2.82 20.73
C LYS A 46 -1.06 -4.15 20.00
N THR A 47 0.13 -4.73 20.04
CA THR A 47 0.43 -5.94 19.27
C THR A 47 -0.42 -7.05 19.86
N ASN A 48 -1.37 -7.55 19.07
CA ASN A 48 -2.12 -8.73 19.44
C ASN A 48 -1.12 -9.86 19.75
N ASP A 49 -1.39 -10.74 20.72
CA ASP A 49 -0.40 -11.74 21.14
C ASP A 49 0.04 -12.67 19.99
N HIS A 50 -0.81 -12.80 18.97
CA HIS A 50 -0.54 -13.52 17.73
C HIS A 50 0.44 -12.83 16.77
N ASP A 51 0.72 -11.52 16.90
CA ASP A 51 1.59 -10.74 16.01
C ASP A 51 3.06 -10.67 16.48
N LYS A 52 3.47 -11.60 17.35
CA LYS A 52 4.85 -11.74 17.83
C LYS A 52 5.78 -12.32 16.75
N ASP A 53 5.28 -13.28 15.97
CA ASP A 53 6.08 -14.11 15.06
C ASP A 53 6.07 -13.62 13.60
N VAL A 54 5.76 -12.33 13.38
CA VAL A 54 5.74 -11.69 12.06
C VAL A 54 6.47 -10.34 12.03
N PRO A 55 7.06 -9.96 10.88
CA PRO A 55 7.68 -8.64 10.69
C PRO A 55 6.72 -7.49 11.01
N LEU A 56 7.27 -6.34 11.42
CA LEU A 56 6.50 -5.15 11.79
C LEU A 56 5.49 -4.72 10.71
N SER A 57 5.89 -4.78 9.43
CA SER A 57 5.03 -4.45 8.29
C SER A 57 3.82 -5.38 8.12
N CYS A 58 3.88 -6.62 8.63
CA CYS A 58 2.80 -7.60 8.53
C CYS A 58 1.85 -7.60 9.76
N LYS A 59 2.15 -6.81 10.80
CA LYS A 59 1.29 -6.72 12.00
C LYS A 59 -0.05 -6.06 11.68
N GLY A 60 -1.10 -6.51 12.35
CA GLY A 60 -2.49 -6.10 12.06
C GLY A 60 -3.05 -6.61 10.73
N GLN A 61 -2.26 -7.31 9.90
CA GLN A 61 -2.70 -7.86 8.62
C GLN A 61 -3.08 -9.34 8.73
N THR A 62 -3.68 -9.89 7.69
CA THR A 62 -4.07 -11.32 7.53
C THR A 62 -3.08 -12.12 6.68
N TYR A 63 -2.10 -11.46 6.08
CA TYR A 63 -1.10 -12.04 5.18
C TYR A 63 0.26 -11.35 5.32
N CYS A 64 1.31 -12.01 4.86
CA CYS A 64 2.68 -11.49 4.87
C CYS A 64 3.45 -12.01 3.65
N THR A 65 4.03 -11.09 2.86
CA THR A 65 4.83 -11.40 1.66
C THR A 65 6.34 -11.44 1.92
N ILE A 66 6.76 -11.17 3.17
CA ILE A 66 8.16 -11.23 3.58
C ILE A 66 8.54 -12.65 3.98
N LYS A 67 9.58 -13.19 3.34
CA LYS A 67 10.25 -14.43 3.76
C LYS A 67 11.07 -14.14 5.01
N THR A 68 10.69 -14.73 6.13
CA THR A 68 11.44 -14.63 7.39
C THR A 68 12.51 -15.74 7.47
N GLU A 69 13.54 -15.55 8.30
CA GLU A 69 14.68 -16.48 8.42
C GLU A 69 14.27 -17.87 8.95
N ASP A 70 13.24 -17.92 9.78
CA ASP A 70 12.57 -19.11 10.34
C ASP A 70 11.66 -19.83 9.34
N TYR A 71 11.52 -19.35 8.09
CA TYR A 71 10.65 -19.97 7.10
C TYR A 71 11.12 -21.41 6.75
N PRO A 72 10.27 -22.45 6.91
CA PRO A 72 10.69 -23.84 6.84
C PRO A 72 10.80 -24.38 5.40
N GLU A 73 11.64 -23.75 4.59
CA GLU A 73 11.81 -24.05 3.15
C GLU A 73 12.24 -25.50 2.90
N LYS A 74 13.29 -25.97 3.58
CA LYS A 74 13.79 -27.35 3.42
C LYS A 74 12.70 -28.40 3.65
N LYS A 75 11.92 -28.22 4.72
CA LYS A 75 10.77 -29.07 5.08
C LYS A 75 9.73 -29.09 3.96
N PHE A 76 9.43 -27.94 3.37
CA PHE A 76 8.46 -27.84 2.28
C PHE A 76 8.99 -28.43 0.97
N ASN A 77 10.27 -28.26 0.65
CA ASN A 77 10.91 -28.95 -0.47
C ASN A 77 10.78 -30.48 -0.30
N GLU A 78 11.16 -31.01 0.88
CA GLU A 78 11.06 -32.44 1.19
C GLU A 78 9.62 -32.98 1.12
N MET A 79 8.63 -32.25 1.67
CA MET A 79 7.21 -32.64 1.67
C MET A 79 6.55 -32.65 0.28
N LEU A 80 7.06 -31.82 -0.64
CA LEU A 80 6.52 -31.67 -1.99
C LEU A 80 7.27 -32.53 -3.02
N LYS A 81 8.40 -33.13 -2.63
CA LYS A 81 9.22 -34.01 -3.46
C LYS A 81 8.42 -35.13 -4.14
N GLY A 82 8.50 -35.19 -5.46
CA GLY A 82 7.86 -36.22 -6.29
C GLY A 82 6.35 -36.06 -6.51
N ARG A 83 5.69 -35.06 -5.88
CA ARG A 83 4.30 -34.71 -6.19
C ARG A 83 4.25 -33.92 -7.50
N LYS A 84 3.25 -34.20 -8.35
CA LYS A 84 3.09 -33.60 -9.69
C LYS A 84 2.01 -32.53 -9.80
N ALA A 85 1.18 -32.38 -8.77
CA ALA A 85 0.08 -31.42 -8.75
C ALA A 85 -0.11 -30.88 -7.33
N PHE A 86 -0.29 -29.57 -7.24
CA PHE A 86 -0.50 -28.84 -6.00
C PHE A 86 -1.68 -27.89 -6.17
N ARG A 87 -2.45 -27.66 -5.12
CA ARG A 87 -3.55 -26.68 -5.16
C ARG A 87 -2.93 -25.29 -5.14
N GLN A 88 -3.11 -24.54 -6.23
CA GLN A 88 -2.81 -23.11 -6.25
C GLN A 88 -3.88 -22.33 -5.45
N PRO A 89 -3.59 -21.11 -4.98
CA PRO A 89 -4.57 -20.30 -4.28
C PRO A 89 -5.83 -20.07 -5.13
N GLN A 90 -7.00 -20.11 -4.51
CA GLN A 90 -8.28 -19.92 -5.20
C GLN A 90 -9.05 -18.77 -4.58
N LEU A 91 -9.40 -17.77 -5.40
CA LEU A 91 -10.29 -16.68 -4.99
C LEU A 91 -11.70 -17.24 -4.80
N LEU A 92 -12.26 -17.06 -3.60
CA LEU A 92 -13.63 -17.45 -3.30
C LEU A 92 -14.60 -16.39 -3.84
N LEU A 93 -14.85 -16.46 -5.14
CA LEU A 93 -15.84 -15.63 -5.82
C LEU A 93 -17.26 -15.99 -5.38
N ASN A 94 -17.95 -15.04 -4.77
CA ASN A 94 -19.39 -14.95 -4.91
C ASN A 94 -19.68 -14.38 -6.31
N PRO A 95 -20.45 -15.05 -7.20
CA PRO A 95 -20.72 -14.58 -8.56
C PRO A 95 -21.30 -13.17 -8.66
N LEU A 96 -21.93 -12.68 -7.59
CA LEU A 96 -22.52 -11.34 -7.50
C LEU A 96 -21.55 -10.27 -6.97
N GLN A 97 -20.31 -10.65 -6.61
CA GLN A 97 -19.36 -9.80 -5.88
C GLN A 97 -17.91 -10.01 -6.36
N ASN A 98 -17.67 -10.14 -7.66
CA ASN A 98 -16.30 -10.08 -8.18
C ASN A 98 -15.77 -8.64 -8.06
N LYS A 99 -15.09 -8.34 -6.95
CA LYS A 99 -14.53 -7.01 -6.66
C LYS A 99 -13.17 -6.75 -7.30
N GLN A 100 -12.54 -7.75 -7.92
CA GLN A 100 -11.13 -7.63 -8.26
C GLN A 100 -10.87 -6.79 -9.52
N GLY A 101 -11.76 -6.81 -10.53
CA GLY A 101 -11.65 -5.97 -11.74
C GLY A 101 -10.44 -6.28 -12.65
N ASP A 102 -10.23 -5.46 -13.69
CA ASP A 102 -9.01 -5.51 -14.52
C ASP A 102 -7.87 -4.76 -13.81
N PRO A 103 -6.63 -5.32 -13.74
CA PRO A 103 -5.51 -4.64 -13.07
C PRO A 103 -5.01 -3.37 -13.79
N ASN A 104 -5.50 -3.07 -14.99
CA ASN A 104 -5.15 -1.88 -15.76
C ASN A 104 -6.25 -0.79 -15.70
N ASP A 105 -7.40 -1.07 -15.08
CA ASP A 105 -8.47 -0.10 -14.90
C ASP A 105 -7.99 1.04 -13.98
N LYS A 106 -8.23 2.29 -14.40
CA LYS A 106 -7.88 3.47 -13.62
C LYS A 106 -9.03 3.86 -12.71
N ASN A 107 -8.81 3.83 -11.41
CA ASN A 107 -9.71 4.38 -10.40
C ASN A 107 -9.20 5.73 -9.90
N ASP A 108 -10.10 6.54 -9.34
CA ASP A 108 -9.77 7.82 -8.69
C ASP A 108 -9.22 7.63 -7.25
N CYS A 109 -8.96 6.38 -6.88
CA CYS A 109 -8.30 5.93 -5.67
C CYS A 109 -6.99 5.25 -6.02
N GLU A 110 -5.88 5.84 -5.58
CA GLU A 110 -4.53 5.33 -5.86
C GLU A 110 -4.27 4.00 -5.12
N SER A 111 -3.82 2.99 -5.85
CA SER A 111 -3.52 1.65 -5.31
C SER A 111 -2.19 1.09 -5.80
N GLU A 112 -1.60 0.23 -4.98
CA GLU A 112 -0.42 -0.57 -5.29
C GLU A 112 -0.86 -2.00 -5.60
N ILE A 113 -0.50 -2.50 -6.79
CA ILE A 113 -0.74 -3.88 -7.21
C ILE A 113 0.55 -4.69 -7.09
N SER A 114 0.49 -5.84 -6.41
CA SER A 114 1.63 -6.76 -6.30
C SER A 114 1.24 -8.22 -6.54
N TYR A 115 2.26 -9.02 -6.91
CA TYR A 115 2.18 -10.46 -7.18
C TYR A 115 3.24 -11.23 -6.39
N GLU A 116 3.56 -10.74 -5.19
CA GLU A 116 4.58 -11.35 -4.34
C GLU A 116 4.13 -12.72 -3.79
N PRO A 117 5.07 -13.63 -3.46
CA PRO A 117 4.74 -14.87 -2.78
C PRO A 117 4.16 -14.59 -1.38
N LEU A 118 3.12 -15.34 -1.00
CA LEU A 118 2.62 -15.33 0.37
C LEU A 118 3.46 -16.29 1.22
N TYR A 119 4.04 -15.85 2.35
CA TYR A 119 4.86 -16.70 3.23
C TYR A 119 4.17 -17.06 4.56
N LYS A 120 3.37 -16.14 5.12
CA LYS A 120 2.50 -16.41 6.28
C LYS A 120 1.10 -15.83 6.01
N VAL A 121 0.05 -16.51 6.47
CA VAL A 121 -1.36 -16.08 6.40
C VAL A 121 -2.13 -16.49 7.66
N ARG A 122 -3.31 -15.91 7.90
CA ARG A 122 -4.26 -16.30 8.95
C ARG A 122 -5.71 -16.04 8.54
N GLU A 123 -6.64 -16.74 9.18
CA GLU A 123 -8.08 -16.67 8.85
C GLU A 123 -8.78 -15.40 9.37
N GLY A 124 -8.13 -14.66 10.28
CA GLY A 124 -8.62 -13.42 10.87
C GLY A 124 -7.56 -12.81 11.80
N ILE A 125 -7.73 -11.54 12.17
CA ILE A 125 -6.74 -10.78 12.98
C ILE A 125 -6.55 -11.37 14.40
N ASP A 126 -7.52 -12.16 14.88
CA ASP A 126 -7.50 -12.88 16.15
C ASP A 126 -6.95 -14.32 16.03
N LYS A 127 -6.54 -14.76 14.84
CA LYS A 127 -6.08 -16.14 14.59
C LYS A 127 -4.56 -16.24 14.55
N PRO A 128 -3.97 -17.40 14.89
CA PRO A 128 -2.55 -17.62 14.76
C PRO A 128 -2.11 -17.62 13.29
N TRP A 129 -0.92 -17.12 13.04
CA TRP A 129 -0.29 -17.18 11.72
C TRP A 129 0.11 -18.62 11.37
N ARG A 130 -0.07 -18.97 10.09
CA ARG A 130 0.35 -20.25 9.50
C ARG A 130 1.31 -19.99 8.35
N TYR A 131 2.35 -20.80 8.24
CA TYR A 131 3.24 -20.78 7.08
C TYR A 131 2.50 -21.26 5.84
N VAL A 132 2.56 -20.48 4.78
CA VAL A 132 2.12 -20.87 3.44
C VAL A 132 3.10 -21.89 2.89
N VAL A 133 2.59 -23.00 2.35
CA VAL A 133 3.43 -24.08 1.82
C VAL A 133 3.96 -23.68 0.45
N GLN A 134 5.28 -23.60 0.29
CA GLN A 134 5.91 -23.29 -0.99
C GLN A 134 7.25 -24.03 -1.11
N SER A 135 7.60 -24.44 -2.33
CA SER A 135 8.90 -25.03 -2.67
C SER A 135 9.49 -24.36 -3.90
N SER A 136 10.68 -23.79 -3.72
CA SER A 136 11.54 -23.24 -4.77
C SER A 136 12.18 -24.33 -5.62
N GLU A 137 12.47 -25.50 -5.03
CA GLU A 137 13.03 -26.67 -5.73
C GLU A 137 12.03 -27.39 -6.66
N HIS A 138 10.72 -27.16 -6.48
CA HIS A 138 9.64 -27.87 -7.19
C HIS A 138 8.64 -26.92 -7.86
N ASP A 139 9.08 -25.70 -8.19
CA ASP A 139 8.32 -24.65 -8.89
C ASP A 139 6.91 -24.37 -8.30
N TYR A 140 6.74 -24.58 -7.00
CA TYR A 140 5.47 -24.40 -6.30
C TYR A 140 5.52 -23.18 -5.38
N ILE A 141 5.21 -22.02 -5.94
CA ILE A 141 5.15 -20.74 -5.23
C ILE A 141 3.69 -20.26 -5.23
N GLN A 142 3.13 -19.98 -4.06
CA GLN A 142 1.74 -19.52 -3.92
C GLN A 142 1.69 -17.99 -3.99
N LYS A 143 1.19 -17.49 -5.13
CA LYS A 143 1.03 -16.06 -5.42
C LYS A 143 -0.44 -15.75 -5.69
N VAL A 144 -0.85 -14.53 -5.35
CA VAL A 144 -2.14 -13.95 -5.71
C VAL A 144 -1.93 -12.52 -6.21
N ARG A 145 -2.91 -11.93 -6.89
CA ARG A 145 -2.93 -10.47 -7.07
C ARG A 145 -3.40 -9.82 -5.79
N LEU A 146 -2.51 -9.06 -5.16
CA LEU A 146 -2.82 -8.16 -4.05
C LEU A 146 -3.01 -6.75 -4.61
N GLU A 147 -4.00 -6.02 -4.13
CA GLU A 147 -4.17 -4.60 -4.46
C GLU A 147 -4.51 -3.80 -3.20
N ARG A 148 -3.58 -2.92 -2.79
CA ARG A 148 -3.67 -2.12 -1.58
C ARG A 148 -3.99 -0.67 -1.90
N CYS A 149 -4.92 -0.05 -1.19
CA CYS A 149 -5.03 1.42 -1.19
C CYS A 149 -3.74 2.05 -0.68
N LEU A 150 -3.16 2.99 -1.44
CA LEU A 150 -2.05 3.82 -0.94
C LEU A 150 -2.56 4.90 0.03
N ASN A 151 -3.73 5.47 -0.27
CA ASN A 151 -4.35 6.55 0.52
C ASN A 151 -5.76 6.17 1.02
N PRO A 152 -5.90 5.19 1.95
CA PRO A 152 -7.19 4.82 2.51
C PRO A 152 -7.83 6.00 3.27
N ASN A 153 -9.14 6.16 3.12
CA ASN A 153 -9.95 7.32 3.53
C ASN A 153 -9.60 8.66 2.84
N GLY A 154 -8.62 8.69 1.92
CA GLY A 154 -8.36 9.85 1.07
C GLY A 154 -9.57 10.17 0.18
N SER A 155 -9.81 11.44 -0.13
CA SER A 155 -10.97 11.82 -0.95
C SER A 155 -10.77 11.52 -2.43
N CYS A 156 -11.84 11.08 -3.08
CA CYS A 156 -11.91 10.67 -4.49
C CYS A 156 -13.14 11.31 -5.14
N PHE A 157 -13.14 11.48 -6.46
CA PHE A 157 -14.16 12.22 -7.21
C PHE A 157 -14.49 13.60 -6.60
N THR A 158 -13.47 14.32 -6.12
CA THR A 158 -13.58 15.60 -5.40
C THR A 158 -14.31 16.69 -6.18
N GLN A 159 -14.28 16.61 -7.51
CA GLN A 159 -15.01 17.51 -8.41
C GLN A 159 -16.55 17.35 -8.32
N PHE A 160 -17.05 16.21 -7.82
CA PHE A 160 -18.47 15.88 -7.74
C PHE A 160 -19.05 15.88 -6.31
N SER A 161 -18.23 15.58 -5.30
CA SER A 161 -18.69 15.44 -3.90
C SER A 161 -19.32 16.71 -3.33
N SER A 162 -18.74 17.87 -3.67
CA SER A 162 -19.17 19.18 -3.17
C SER A 162 -20.59 19.58 -3.60
N PHE A 163 -21.14 18.99 -4.67
CA PHE A 163 -22.41 19.44 -5.27
C PHE A 163 -23.65 18.74 -4.70
N LEU A 164 -23.49 17.61 -3.99
CA LEU A 164 -24.60 16.71 -3.63
C LEU A 164 -24.76 16.47 -2.12
N GLY A 165 -23.92 17.07 -1.26
CA GLY A 165 -23.98 16.86 0.19
C GLY A 165 -23.47 15.48 0.65
N TYR A 166 -22.68 14.81 -0.19
CA TYR A 166 -22.03 13.54 0.13
C TYR A 166 -20.51 13.72 0.24
N GLY A 167 -19.91 13.10 1.25
CA GLY A 167 -18.47 12.96 1.39
C GLY A 167 -18.00 11.67 0.72
N THR A 168 -16.98 11.79 -0.13
CA THR A 168 -16.37 10.68 -0.86
C THR A 168 -15.00 10.31 -0.29
N TYR A 169 -14.72 9.02 -0.20
CA TYR A 169 -13.49 8.49 0.41
C TYR A 169 -13.09 7.13 -0.19
N CYS A 170 -11.79 6.91 -0.33
CA CYS A 170 -11.23 5.64 -0.78
C CYS A 170 -11.29 4.58 0.33
N LYS A 171 -11.62 3.35 -0.03
CA LYS A 171 -11.74 2.23 0.91
C LYS A 171 -11.08 1.00 0.33
N GLN A 172 -10.33 0.29 1.18
CA GLN A 172 -9.81 -1.03 0.88
C GLN A 172 -10.96 -2.04 0.81
N GLU A 173 -11.06 -2.74 -0.31
CA GLU A 173 -11.90 -3.92 -0.44
C GLU A 173 -11.06 -5.19 -0.38
N ASN A 174 -11.57 -6.16 0.37
CA ASN A 174 -10.97 -7.47 0.56
C ASN A 174 -11.89 -8.57 0.01
N SER A 175 -11.30 -9.73 -0.28
CA SER A 175 -11.98 -10.99 -0.61
C SER A 175 -11.26 -12.17 0.04
N TYR A 176 -11.99 -13.26 0.24
CA TYR A 176 -11.42 -14.49 0.79
C TYR A 176 -10.71 -15.31 -0.30
N TRP A 177 -9.52 -15.80 0.03
CA TRP A 177 -8.73 -16.72 -0.77
C TRP A 177 -8.49 -18.01 0.01
N GLU A 178 -8.64 -19.14 -0.66
CA GLU A 178 -8.14 -20.42 -0.16
C GLU A 178 -6.64 -20.53 -0.40
N VAL A 179 -5.86 -20.77 0.66
CA VAL A 179 -4.39 -20.85 0.63
C VAL A 179 -3.94 -22.15 1.32
N LEU A 180 -2.98 -22.87 0.73
CA LEU A 180 -2.44 -24.10 1.31
C LEU A 180 -1.37 -23.76 2.36
N VAL A 181 -1.58 -24.20 3.60
CA VAL A 181 -0.72 -23.88 4.75
C VAL A 181 -0.26 -25.13 5.50
N SER A 182 0.80 -24.98 6.30
CA SER A 182 1.31 -26.06 7.15
C SER A 182 0.45 -26.21 8.41
N LYS A 183 -0.12 -27.41 8.60
CA LYS A 183 -0.94 -27.77 9.74
C LYS A 183 -0.11 -28.34 10.91
N GLY A 184 0.92 -29.11 10.58
CA GLY A 184 1.81 -29.81 11.52
C GLY A 184 3.14 -30.21 10.90
N GLU A 185 3.77 -31.30 11.35
CA GLU A 185 5.09 -31.73 10.85
C GLU A 185 5.11 -32.12 9.37
N ASN A 186 4.15 -32.91 8.88
CA ASN A 186 4.05 -33.29 7.47
C ASN A 186 2.63 -33.17 6.91
N GLU A 187 1.76 -32.43 7.62
CA GLU A 187 0.38 -32.17 7.22
C GLU A 187 0.21 -30.76 6.66
N THR A 188 -0.60 -30.65 5.62
CA THR A 188 -1.06 -29.40 5.02
C THR A 188 -2.58 -29.29 5.13
N GLU A 189 -3.09 -28.08 5.30
CA GLU A 189 -4.52 -27.78 5.24
C GLU A 189 -4.77 -26.56 4.35
N VAL A 190 -6.01 -26.40 3.89
CA VAL A 190 -6.44 -25.23 3.12
C VAL A 190 -7.26 -24.35 4.06
N ILE A 191 -6.81 -23.12 4.27
CA ILE A 191 -7.52 -22.13 5.10
C ILE A 191 -8.01 -20.96 4.24
N LYS A 192 -8.96 -20.19 4.76
CA LYS A 192 -9.49 -18.99 4.10
C LYS A 192 -8.82 -17.75 4.67
N ALA A 193 -7.95 -17.10 3.91
CA ALA A 193 -7.36 -15.83 4.27
C ALA A 193 -8.13 -14.68 3.59
N GLU A 194 -8.50 -13.64 4.33
CA GLU A 194 -9.01 -12.40 3.76
C GLU A 194 -7.84 -11.59 3.20
N LEU A 195 -7.82 -11.29 1.89
CA LEU A 195 -6.72 -10.59 1.22
C LEU A 195 -7.24 -9.32 0.51
N PRO A 196 -6.42 -8.24 0.42
CA PRO A 196 -6.79 -7.01 -0.27
C PRO A 196 -6.81 -7.21 -1.79
N VAL A 197 -7.93 -6.87 -2.45
CA VAL A 197 -8.15 -7.17 -3.88
C VAL A 197 -8.52 -5.97 -4.75
N CYS A 198 -8.89 -4.82 -4.16
CA CYS A 198 -9.25 -3.59 -4.88
C CYS A 198 -9.21 -2.38 -3.94
N CYS A 199 -8.79 -1.21 -4.42
CA CYS A 199 -9.12 0.06 -3.79
C CYS A 199 -10.29 0.73 -4.53
N SER A 200 -11.37 1.08 -3.81
CA SER A 200 -12.60 1.63 -4.40
C SER A 200 -13.05 2.93 -3.73
N CYS A 201 -13.60 3.86 -4.51
CA CYS A 201 -14.20 5.08 -3.99
C CYS A 201 -15.62 4.80 -3.46
N TYR A 202 -15.86 5.20 -2.21
CA TYR A 202 -17.15 5.13 -1.54
C TYR A 202 -17.71 6.54 -1.32
N TYR A 203 -19.03 6.63 -1.18
CA TYR A 203 -19.72 7.85 -0.77
C TYR A 203 -20.48 7.62 0.54
N SER A 204 -20.62 8.68 1.32
CA SER A 204 -21.39 8.72 2.55
C SER A 204 -22.12 10.05 2.65
N LYS A 205 -23.29 10.08 3.29
CA LYS A 205 -24.00 11.34 3.50
C LYS A 205 -23.29 12.15 4.57
N ASN A 206 -22.99 13.42 4.28
CA ASN A 206 -22.48 14.34 5.31
C ASN A 206 -23.55 14.51 6.39
N ARG A 207 -23.15 14.39 7.67
CA ARG A 207 -24.02 14.63 8.82
C ARG A 207 -24.10 16.12 9.14
#